data_AF-A0A524ICU7-F1
#
_entry.id   AF-A0A524ICU7-F1
#
_cell.length_a   1.000
_cell.length_b   1.000
_cell.length_c   1.000
_cell.angle_alpha   90.00
_cell.angle_beta   90.00
_cell.angle_gamma   90.00
#
_symmetry.space_group_name_H-M   'P 1'
#
loop_
_entity.id
_entity.type
_entity.pdbx_description
1 polymer ?
#
loop_
_entity_poly.entity_id
_entity_poly.type
_entity_poly.pdbx_seq_one_letter_code
_entity_poly.pdbx_strand_id
1 'polypeptide(L)' 'MTKAIETAVKLLESLPETTQENLVEELRRLALEAQDEAKWDATLTQGNGLKTAAQQARVDIAAGQSCDMDYEKL' A
#
# COMPACT_ATOMS: atom_id res chain seq x y z
N MET A 1 22.31 0.40 9.19
CA MET A 1 21.22 1.18 9.79
C MET A 1 21.29 2.59 9.22
N THR A 2 20.18 3.27 8.92
CA THR A 2 20.22 4.66 8.44
C THR A 2 20.24 5.62 9.64
N LYS A 3 20.78 6.83 9.48
CA LYS A 3 20.78 7.87 10.53
C LYS A 3 19.37 8.18 11.07
N ALA A 4 18.36 8.06 10.21
CA ALA A 4 16.96 8.20 10.58
C ALA A 4 16.51 7.06 11.53
N ILE A 5 16.86 5.81 11.23
CA ILE A 5 16.53 4.66 12.10
C ILE A 5 17.25 4.77 13.44
N GLU A 6 18.53 5.16 13.46
CA GLU A 6 19.28 5.37 14.71
C GLU A 6 18.64 6.45 15.58
N THR A 7 18.14 7.53 14.96
CA THR A 7 17.45 8.60 15.68
C THR A 7 16.11 8.10 16.24
N ALA A 8 15.35 7.33 15.45
CA ALA A 8 14.08 6.76 15.89
C ALA A 8 14.26 5.78 17.07
N VAL A 9 15.29 4.94 17.06
CA VAL A 9 15.61 4.04 18.17
C VAL A 9 15.90 4.83 19.45
N LYS A 10 16.75 5.86 19.38
CA LYS A 10 17.06 6.71 20.54
C LYS A 10 15.84 7.45 21.10
N LEU A 11 14.91 7.86 20.23
CA LEU A 11 13.65 8.48 20.65
C LEU A 11 12.76 7.48 21.40
N LEU A 12 12.65 6.24 20.90
CA LEU A 12 11.94 5.17 21.59
C LEU A 12 12.55 4.86 22.96
N GLU A 13 13.87 4.68 23.03
CA GLU A 13 14.60 4.40 24.28
C GLU A 13 14.39 5.48 25.36
N SER A 14 14.09 6.73 24.96
CA SER A 14 13.84 7.84 25.89
C SER A 14 12.47 7.82 26.58
N LEU A 15 11.56 6.96 26.12
CA LEU A 15 10.20 6.85 26.65
C LEU A 15 10.12 5.85 27.82
N PRO A 16 9.11 5.94 28.70
CA PRO A 16 8.84 4.91 29.70
C PRO A 16 8.59 3.55 29.04
N GLU A 17 9.00 2.45 29.70
CA GLU A 17 8.92 1.08 29.18
C GLU A 17 7.50 0.71 28.68
N THR A 18 6.46 1.06 29.45
CA THR A 18 5.06 0.85 29.06
C THR A 18 4.67 1.62 27.79
N THR A 19 5.26 2.79 27.57
CA THR A 19 5.05 3.58 26.34
C THR A 19 5.86 3.00 25.18
N GLN A 20 7.04 2.45 25.43
CA GLN A 20 7.84 1.78 24.41
C GLN A 20 7.09 0.56 23.85
N GLU A 21 6.56 -0.30 24.72
CA GLU A 21 5.81 -1.49 24.32
C GLU A 21 4.59 -1.13 23.46
N ASN A 22 3.79 -0.15 23.91
CA ASN A 22 2.62 0.31 23.16
C ASN A 22 3.00 0.90 21.80
N LEU A 23 4.08 1.68 21.73
CA LEU A 23 4.52 2.29 20.48
C LEU A 23 5.10 1.24 19.51
N VAL A 24 5.78 0.21 20.01
CA VAL A 24 6.29 -0.91 19.19
C VAL A 24 5.14 -1.66 18.52
N GLU A 25 4.03 -1.88 19.21
CA GLU A 25 2.84 -2.51 18.62
C GLU A 25 2.24 -1.68 17.49
N GLU A 26 2.11 -0.36 17.67
CA GLU A 26 1.63 0.52 16.60
C GLU A 26 2.61 0.63 15.43
N LEU A 27 3.92 0.65 15.70
CA LEU A 27 4.94 0.60 14.65
C LEU A 27 4.90 -0.72 13.87
N ARG A 28 4.57 -1.84 14.53
CA ARG A 28 4.38 -3.13 13.85
C ARG A 28 3.19 -3.06 12.89
N ARG A 29 2.06 -2.46 13.31
CA ARG A 29 0.90 -2.24 12.44
C ARG A 29 1.28 -1.40 11.22
N LEU A 30 1.92 -0.25 11.44
CA LEU A 30 2.36 0.66 10.37
C LEU A 30 3.34 -0.01 9.41
N ALA A 31 4.27 -0.83 9.92
CA ALA A 31 5.23 -1.55 9.10
C ALA A 31 4.60 -2.65 8.24
N LEU A 32 3.55 -3.31 8.75
CA LEU A 32 2.78 -4.29 7.97
C LEU A 32 2.00 -3.61 6.85
N GLU A 33 1.30 -2.51 7.15
CA GLU A 33 0.56 -1.73 6.16
C GLU A 33 1.49 -1.19 5.06
N ALA A 34 2.64 -0.62 5.44
CA ALA A 34 3.62 -0.14 4.47
C ALA A 34 4.22 -1.27 3.62
N GLN A 35 4.40 -2.47 4.17
CA GLN A 35 4.85 -3.63 3.40
C GLN A 35 3.80 -4.10 2.40
N ASP A 36 2.54 -4.14 2.81
CA ASP A 36 1.46 -4.57 1.93
C ASP A 36 1.22 -3.54 0.82
N GLU A 37 1.29 -2.25 1.11
CA GLU A 37 1.28 -1.20 0.08
C GLU A 37 2.46 -1.33 -0.89
N ALA A 38 3.67 -1.57 -0.38
CA ALA A 38 4.84 -1.77 -1.24
C ALA A 38 4.71 -3.04 -2.12
N LYS A 39 4.12 -4.12 -1.60
CA LYS A 39 3.80 -5.32 -2.39
C LYS A 39 2.74 -5.02 -3.44
N TRP A 40 1.73 -4.23 -3.09
CA TRP A 40 0.68 -3.81 -4.02
C TRP A 40 1.26 -3.00 -5.16
N ASP A 41 2.08 -1.99 -4.86
CA ASP A 41 2.80 -1.18 -5.83
C ASP A 41 3.72 -2.02 -6.72
N ALA A 42 4.47 -2.95 -6.14
CA ALA A 42 5.32 -3.86 -6.90
C ALA A 42 4.49 -4.77 -7.82
N THR A 43 3.35 -5.28 -7.34
CA THR A 43 2.44 -6.14 -8.12
C THR A 43 1.77 -5.37 -9.24
N LEU A 44 1.37 -4.12 -9.03
CA LEU A 44 0.83 -3.25 -10.07
C LEU A 44 1.88 -2.83 -11.09
N THR A 45 3.13 -2.64 -10.66
CA THR A 45 4.26 -2.29 -11.54
C THR A 45 4.71 -3.49 -12.36
N GLN A 46 4.65 -4.71 -11.80
CA GLN A 46 4.96 -5.95 -12.51
C GLN A 46 3.78 -6.53 -13.29
N GLY A 47 2.54 -6.16 -12.94
CA GLY A 47 1.30 -6.62 -13.55
C GLY A 47 1.17 -6.15 -14.99
N ASN A 48 1.21 -7.11 -15.90
CA ASN A 48 1.52 -7.03 -17.33
C ASN A 48 0.43 -6.37 -18.20
N GLY A 49 -0.29 -5.38 -17.70
CA GLY A 49 -1.35 -4.71 -18.45
C GLY A 49 -2.50 -4.17 -17.63
N LEU A 50 -2.52 -4.32 -16.31
CA LEU A 50 -3.60 -3.77 -15.46
C LEU A 50 -3.72 -2.25 -15.59
N LYS A 51 -2.59 -1.55 -15.61
CA LYS A 51 -2.57 -0.10 -15.83
C LYS A 51 -3.05 0.28 -17.24
N THR A 52 -2.63 -0.47 -18.26
CA THR A 52 -3.07 -0.28 -19.65
C THR A 52 -4.55 -0.58 -19.82
N ALA A 53 -5.04 -1.67 -19.22
CA ALA A 53 -6.45 -2.08 -19.24
C ALA A 53 -7.32 -1.07 -18.49
N ALA A 54 -6.88 -0.56 -17.34
CA ALA A 54 -7.57 0.52 -16.64
C ALA A 54 -7.61 1.81 -17.48
N GLN A 55 -6.53 2.13 -18.18
CA GLN A 55 -6.49 3.29 -19.05
C GLN A 55 -7.37 3.13 -20.30
N GLN A 56 -7.38 1.94 -20.91
CA GLN A 56 -8.25 1.59 -22.03
C GLN A 56 -9.72 1.63 -21.59
N ALA A 57 -10.06 1.06 -20.44
CA ALA A 57 -11.42 1.12 -19.89
C ALA A 57 -11.89 2.57 -19.70
N ARG A 58 -11.02 3.48 -19.24
CA ARG A 58 -11.35 4.91 -19.14
C ARG A 58 -11.59 5.56 -20.50
N VAL A 59 -10.82 5.19 -21.53
CA VAL A 59 -11.02 5.64 -22.90
C VAL A 59 -12.34 5.11 -23.47
N ASP A 60 -12.65 3.83 -23.25
CA ASP A 60 -13.87 3.19 -23.72
C ASP A 60 -15.11 3.76 -23.04
N ILE A 61 -15.04 4.09 -21.74
CA ILE A 61 -16.09 4.82 -21.01
C ILE A 61 -16.30 6.21 -21.63
N ALA A 62 -15.22 6.96 -21.87
CA ALA A 62 -15.31 8.29 -22.47
C ALA A 62 -15.83 8.26 -23.92
N ALA A 63 -15.57 7.18 -24.66
CA ALA A 63 -16.07 6.94 -26.01
C ALA A 63 -17.51 6.39 -26.04
N GLY A 64 -18.13 6.12 -24.89
CA GLY A 64 -19.47 5.51 -24.79
C GLY A 64 -19.51 4.04 -25.22
N GLN A 65 -18.35 3.38 -25.26
CA GLN A 65 -18.19 1.97 -25.65
C GLN A 65 -18.13 1.03 -24.44
N SER A 66 -18.23 1.58 -23.23
CA SER A 66 -18.33 0.80 -21.99
C SER A 66 -19.76 0.35 -21.74
N CYS A 67 -19.93 -0.93 -21.44
CA CYS A 67 -21.18 -1.50 -20.96
C CYS A 67 -21.03 -1.87 -19.48
N ASP A 68 -22.14 -1.82 -18.73
CA ASP A 68 -22.18 -2.33 -17.37
C ASP A 68 -21.78 -3.81 -17.32
N MET A 69 -21.09 -4.19 -16.25
CA MET A 69 -20.64 -5.56 -16.06
C MET A 69 -21.85 -6.49 -15.88
N ASP A 70 -22.02 -7.42 -16.81
CA ASP A 70 -23.14 -8.37 -16.81
C ASP A 70 -22.82 -9.57 -15.90
N TYR A 71 -23.34 -9.55 -14.68
CA TYR A 71 -23.09 -10.56 -13.65
C TYR A 71 -23.71 -11.94 -13.95
N GLU A 72 -24.62 -12.04 -14.92
CA GLU A 72 -25.26 -13.30 -15.33
C GLU A 72 -24.40 -14.08 -16.35
N LYS A 73 -23.35 -13.46 -16.92
CA LYS A 73 -22.45 -14.08 -17.92
C LYS A 73 -21.04 -14.38 -17.41
N LEU A 74 -20.81 -14.32 -16.10
CA LEU A 74 -19.54 -14.66 -15.47
C LEU A 74 -19.32 -16.17 -15.32
#